data_AF-A0A536TSU2-F1
#
_entry.id   AF-A0A536TSU2-F1
#
_cell.length_a   1.000
_cell.length_b   1.000
_cell.length_c   1.000
_cell.angle_alpha   90.00
_cell.angle_beta   90.00
_cell.angle_gamma   90.00
#
_symmetry.space_group_name_H-M   'P 1'
#
loop_
_entity.id
_entity.type
_entity.pdbx_description
1 polymer ?
#
loop_
_entity_poly.entity_id
_entity_poly.type
_entity_poly.pdbx_seq_one_letter_code
_entity_poly.pdbx_strand_id
1 'polypeptide(L)' 'MIGRRQDEGDAGLRRVLLAGQDVDYRLIRARRQSIGMTIDNSGLVVRAPRWVTIREIDLALKERARWVVETLA' A
#
# COMPACT_ATOMS: atom_id res chain seq x y z
N MET A 1 16.79 -26.81 3.01
CA MET A 1 16.07 -26.27 4.19
C MET A 1 15.23 -25.10 3.76
N ILE A 2 13.90 -25.26 3.66
CA ILE A 2 13.00 -24.18 3.24
C ILE A 2 12.42 -23.57 4.51
N GLY A 3 13.11 -22.55 5.03
CA GLY A 3 12.74 -21.82 6.24
C GLY A 3 11.55 -20.91 5.99
N ARG A 4 10.38 -21.40 6.39
CA ARG A 4 9.03 -20.80 6.38
C ARG A 4 8.91 -19.31 6.76
N ARG A 5 7.83 -18.73 6.20
CA ARG A 5 6.88 -17.75 6.76
C ARG A 5 7.42 -16.34 7.07
N GLN A 6 7.20 -15.36 6.19
CA GLN A 6 7.02 -13.95 6.59
C GLN A 6 6.20 -13.13 5.55
N ASP A 7 4.92 -13.45 5.33
CA ASP A 7 3.91 -12.39 5.04
C ASP A 7 2.47 -12.77 5.45
N GLU A 8 2.27 -13.81 6.26
CA GLU A 8 0.93 -14.24 6.74
C GLU A 8 0.36 -13.34 7.85
N GLY A 9 1.02 -12.23 8.17
CA GLY A 9 0.60 -11.32 9.22
C GLY A 9 0.14 -10.00 8.62
N ASP A 10 -1.17 -9.83 8.52
CA ASP A 10 -1.85 -8.56 8.25
C ASP A 10 -1.85 -8.12 6.78
N ALA A 11 -2.48 -8.93 5.92
CA ALA A 11 -3.15 -8.39 4.73
C ALA A 11 -4.38 -7.57 5.17
N GLY A 12 -4.17 -6.58 6.03
CA GLY A 12 -5.21 -5.68 6.50
C GLY A 12 -5.63 -4.83 5.31
N LEU A 13 -6.83 -5.08 4.79
CA LEU A 13 -7.54 -4.12 3.98
C LEU A 13 -7.65 -2.84 4.82
N ARG A 14 -6.99 -1.80 4.34
CA ARG A 14 -6.93 -0.48 4.97
C ARG A 14 -7.52 0.50 3.99
N ARG A 15 -7.79 1.69 4.48
CA ARG A 15 -8.49 2.71 3.73
C ARG A 15 -7.81 4.04 3.96
N VAL A 16 -7.64 4.81 2.90
CA VAL A 16 -6.94 6.09 2.93
C VAL A 16 -7.74 7.12 2.15
N LEU A 17 -7.81 8.33 2.69
CA LEU A 17 -8.44 9.45 2.01
C LEU A 17 -7.41 10.13 1.10
N LEU A 18 -7.56 9.94 -0.21
CA LEU A 18 -6.69 10.51 -1.25
C LEU A 18 -7.48 11.52 -2.07
N ALA A 19 -7.06 12.79 -2.02
CA ALA A 19 -7.71 13.91 -2.70
C ALA A 19 -9.25 14.01 -2.49
N GLY A 20 -9.75 13.57 -1.33
CA GLY A 20 -11.18 13.56 -1.00
C GLY A 20 -11.94 12.30 -1.41
N GLN A 21 -11.27 11.33 -2.05
CA GLN A 21 -11.82 10.00 -2.29
C GLN A 21 -11.27 8.99 -1.29
N ASP A 22 -12.16 8.12 -0.86
CA ASP A 22 -11.85 7.00 0.02
C ASP A 22 -11.34 5.83 -0.83
N VAL A 23 -10.07 5.48 -0.67
CA VAL A 23 -9.40 4.43 -1.45
C VAL A 23 -9.03 3.29 -0.53
N ASP A 24 -9.65 2.13 -0.75
CA ASP A 24 -9.27 0.89 -0.08
C ASP A 24 -7.95 0.39 -0.66
N TYR A 25 -6.99 0.13 0.22
CA TYR A 25 -5.69 -0.42 -0.11
C TYR A 25 -5.27 -1.59 0.78
N ARG A 26 -4.60 -2.56 0.17
CA ARG A 26 -3.98 -3.69 0.87
C ARG A 26 -2.51 -3.39 1.11
N LEU A 27 -2.11 -3.41 2.38
CA LEU A 27 -0.71 -3.29 2.76
C LEU A 27 -0.05 -4.68 2.76
N ILE A 28 1.02 -4.83 1.99
CA ILE A 28 1.82 -6.08 1.90
C ILE A 28 3.25 -5.77 2.35
N ARG A 29 3.76 -6.47 3.35
CA ARG A 29 5.02 -6.13 4.02
C ARG A 29 6.22 -6.92 3.50
N ALA A 30 6.68 -6.57 2.29
CA ALA A 30 7.79 -7.24 1.63
C ALA A 30 9.19 -6.67 2.01
N ARG A 31 10.22 -7.52 2.02
CA ARG A 31 11.64 -7.12 2.15
C ARG A 31 12.12 -6.44 0.86
N ARG A 32 12.01 -5.12 0.78
CA ARG A 32 12.54 -4.29 -0.33
C ARG A 32 12.84 -2.87 0.14
N GLN A 33 13.48 -2.08 -0.72
CA GLN A 33 13.96 -0.74 -0.38
C GLN A 33 12.94 0.37 -0.73
N SER A 34 12.02 0.12 -1.66
CA SER A 34 11.08 1.13 -2.17
C SER A 34 9.62 0.78 -1.89
N ILE A 35 8.78 1.80 -1.72
CA ILE A 35 7.31 1.67 -1.67
C ILE A 35 6.81 1.58 -3.12
N GLY A 36 5.83 0.73 -3.34
CA GLY A 36 5.39 0.32 -4.67
C GLY A 36 3.90 0.10 -4.61
N MET A 37 3.22 0.71 -5.57
CA MET A 37 1.78 0.90 -5.60
C MET A 37 1.28 0.24 -6.88
N THR A 38 0.28 -0.61 -6.77
CA THR A 38 -0.35 -1.25 -7.92
C THR A 38 -1.85 -1.10 -7.78
N ILE A 39 -2.51 -0.50 -8.75
CA ILE A 39 -3.97 -0.44 -8.79
C ILE A 39 -4.46 -1.72 -9.47
N ASP A 40 -5.35 -2.42 -8.80
CA ASP A 40 -6.01 -3.62 -9.30
C ASP A 40 -7.53 -3.37 -9.37
N ASN A 41 -8.27 -4.22 -10.08
CA ASN A 41 -9.73 -4.09 -10.23
C ASN A 41 -10.46 -4.20 -8.88
N SER A 42 -9.79 -4.71 -7.84
CA SER A 42 -10.32 -4.81 -6.48
C SER A 42 -9.85 -3.68 -5.53
N GLY A 43 -8.98 -2.76 -5.97
CA GLY A 43 -8.46 -1.64 -5.15
C GLY A 43 -6.95 -1.44 -5.27
N LEU A 44 -6.36 -0.68 -4.33
CA LEU A 44 -4.94 -0.34 -4.35
C LEU A 44 -4.10 -1.37 -3.58
N VAL A 45 -3.00 -1.84 -4.14
CA VAL A 45 -2.04 -2.72 -3.45
C VAL A 45 -0.78 -1.94 -3.17
N VAL A 46 -0.56 -1.65 -1.89
CA VAL A 46 0.66 -1.00 -1.42
C VAL A 46 1.56 -2.07 -0.85
N ARG A 47 2.65 -2.34 -1.55
CA ARG A 47 3.73 -3.12 -0.96
C ARG A 47 4.60 -2.12 -0.21
N ALA A 48 4.97 -2.36 1.03
CA ALA A 48 5.91 -1.52 1.78
C ALA A 48 6.93 -2.36 2.59
N PRO A 49 8.13 -1.84 2.86
CA PRO A 49 9.06 -2.47 3.80
C PRO A 49 8.51 -2.49 5.23
N ARG A 50 8.93 -3.48 6.04
CA ARG A 50 8.51 -3.59 7.45
C ARG A 50 8.95 -2.44 8.34
N TRP A 51 10.02 -1.73 7.96
CA TRP A 51 10.55 -0.57 8.68
C TRP A 51 9.80 0.73 8.35
N VAL A 52 9.00 0.73 7.28
CA VAL A 52 8.18 1.87 6.90
C VAL A 52 6.92 1.88 7.74
N THR A 53 6.65 3.02 8.37
CA THR A 53 5.47 3.21 9.21
C THR A 53 4.22 3.53 8.37
N ILE A 54 3.03 3.35 8.95
CA ILE A 54 1.76 3.74 8.29
C ILE A 54 1.80 5.22 7.89
N ARG A 55 2.41 6.08 8.72
CA ARG A 55 2.56 7.51 8.44
C ARG A 55 3.36 7.78 7.17
N GLU A 56 4.47 7.07 6.98
CA GLU A 56 5.28 7.19 5.77
C GLU A 56 4.56 6.63 4.54
N ILE A 57 3.82 5.53 4.72
CA ILE A 57 2.95 4.99 3.66
C ILE A 57 1.89 6.02 3.27
N ASP A 58 1.22 6.64 4.25
CA ASP A 58 0.21 7.68 4.04
C ASP A 58 0.80 8.92 3.35
N LEU A 59 2.01 9.33 3.73
CA LEU A 59 2.71 10.45 3.10
C LEU A 59 3.06 10.14 1.65
N ALA A 60 3.64 8.96 1.38
CA ALA A 60 3.95 8.51 0.03
C ALA A 60 2.69 8.34 -0.83
N LEU A 61 1.60 7.83 -0.24
CA LEU A 61 0.27 7.75 -0.85
C LEU A 61 -0.27 9.14 -1.17
N LYS A 62 -0.13 10.12 -0.27
CA LYS A 62 -0.56 11.50 -0.48
C LYS A 62 0.25 12.21 -1.56
N GLU A 63 1.57 12.01 -1.60
CA GLU A 63 2.41 12.55 -2.67
C GLU A 63 2.04 11.98 -4.04
N ARG A 64 1.66 10.70 -4.10
CA ARG A 64 1.18 10.04 -5.31
C ARG A 64 -0.35 10.07 -5.43
N ALA A 65 -1.07 10.77 -4.55
CA ALA A 65 -2.53 10.72 -4.46
C ALA A 65 -3.16 11.20 -5.76
N ARG A 66 -2.57 12.26 -6.34
CA ARG A 66 -3.01 12.81 -7.61
C ARG A 66 -2.99 11.74 -8.70
N TRP A 67 -1.89 11.00 -8.84
CA TRP A 67 -1.78 9.91 -9.82
C TRP A 67 -2.74 8.75 -9.52
N VAL A 68 -2.91 8.38 -8.25
CA VAL A 68 -3.83 7.29 -7.85
C VAL A 68 -5.27 7.67 -8.19
N VAL A 69 -5.68 8.90 -7.88
CA VAL A 69 -7.02 9.41 -8.19
C VAL A 69 -7.21 9.59 -9.69
N GLU A 70 -6.21 10.08 -10.42
CA GLU A 70 -6.26 10.16 -11.90
C GLU A 70 -6.30 8.78 -12.57
N THR A 71 -5.80 7.73 -11.90
CA THR A 71 -5.87 6.36 -12.43
C THR A 71 -7.19 5.65 -12.05
N LEU A 72 -7.85 6.10 -10.96
CA LEU A 72 -9.13 5.54 -10.48
C LEU A 72 -10.36 6.30 -11.01
N ALA A 73 -10.19 7.54 -11.50
CA ALA A 73 -11.22 8.35 -12.16
C ALA A 73 -11.39 7.97 -13.64
#